data_AF-D0EZ87-F1
#
_entry.id   AF-D0EZ87-F1
#
_cell.length_a   1.000
_cell.length_b   1.000
_cell.length_c   1.000
_cell.angle_alpha   90.00
_cell.angle_beta   90.00
_cell.angle_gamma   90.00
#
_symmetry.space_group_name_H-M   'P 1'
#
loop_
_entity.id
_entity.type
_entity.pdbx_description
1 polymer ?
#
loop_
_entity_poly.entity_id
_entity_poly.type
_entity_poly.pdbx_seq_one_letter_code
_entity_poly.pdbx_strand_id
1 'polypeptide(L)'
;YKKAADDITDASVSHIKHSLSAAGDKGLQTELSGDVPGAGVEAGGVSEIVGVVLAFVVLAITFGSLVIAGLPIVTALIGLGVSVALTLIGTQIFTIASVSLSLSGMIGLAVGIDYALFIFTKHRQFLGEGV
;
A
#
# COMPACT_ATOMS: atom_id res chain seq x y z
N TYR A 1 34.49 12.05 4.55
CA TYR A 1 34.07 11.28 3.36
C TYR A 1 32.78 11.90 2.86
N LYS A 2 32.80 12.58 1.70
CA LYS A 2 31.74 13.49 1.25
C LYS A 2 31.35 13.09 -0.17
N LYS A 3 30.29 12.31 -0.31
CA LYS A 3 29.60 12.03 -1.58
C LYS A 3 28.09 12.10 -1.33
N ALA A 4 27.37 12.72 -2.26
CA ALA A 4 25.92 12.89 -2.22
C ALA A 4 25.21 11.53 -2.42
N ALA A 5 24.04 11.38 -1.80
CA ALA A 5 23.23 10.16 -1.78
C ALA A 5 22.70 9.70 -3.16
N ASP A 6 22.85 10.55 -4.19
CA ASP A 6 22.36 10.33 -5.56
C ASP A 6 23.27 9.46 -6.43
N ASP A 7 24.43 9.03 -5.92
CA ASP A 7 25.48 8.37 -6.72
C ASP A 7 25.64 6.88 -6.36
N ILE A 8 24.58 6.26 -5.84
CA ILE A 8 24.55 4.82 -5.54
C ILE A 8 23.92 4.09 -6.72
N THR A 9 24.76 3.55 -7.60
CA THR A 9 24.34 2.70 -8.72
C THR A 9 23.66 1.43 -8.21
N ASP A 10 22.63 0.94 -8.91
CA ASP A 10 21.88 -0.31 -8.61
C ASP A 10 22.78 -1.53 -8.36
N ALA A 11 23.97 -1.55 -8.94
CA ALA A 11 25.00 -2.56 -8.71
C ALA A 11 25.47 -2.61 -7.23
N SER A 12 25.58 -1.46 -6.56
CA SER A 12 25.98 -1.37 -5.16
C SER A 12 24.88 -1.89 -4.22
N VAL A 13 23.62 -1.62 -4.57
CA VAL A 13 22.44 -2.15 -3.86
C VAL A 13 22.36 -3.67 -4.00
N SER A 14 22.61 -4.18 -5.20
CA SER A 14 22.72 -5.63 -5.50
C SER A 14 23.83 -6.30 -4.68
N HIS A 15 25.02 -5.72 -4.61
CA HIS A 15 26.15 -6.25 -3.84
C HIS A 15 25.89 -6.26 -2.33
N ILE A 16 25.19 -5.24 -1.80
CA ILE A 16 24.80 -5.20 -0.39
C ILE A 16 23.73 -6.27 -0.10
N LYS A 17 22.72 -6.41 -0.96
CA LYS A 17 21.69 -7.47 -0.82
C LYS A 17 22.30 -8.87 -0.82
N HIS A 18 23.23 -9.16 -1.74
CA HIS A 18 23.91 -10.45 -1.80
C HIS A 18 24.78 -10.73 -0.56
N SER A 19 25.44 -9.69 -0.03
CA SER A 19 26.25 -9.81 1.19
C SER A 19 25.38 -10.01 2.45
N LEU A 20 24.19 -9.40 2.49
CA LEU A 20 23.21 -9.56 3.57
C LEU A 20 22.56 -10.94 3.55
N SER A 21 22.22 -11.48 2.37
CA SER A 21 21.71 -12.85 2.26
C SER A 21 22.73 -13.89 2.73
N ALA A 22 24.02 -13.70 2.41
CA ALA A 22 25.09 -14.56 2.91
C ALA A 22 25.33 -14.45 4.44
N ALA A 23 24.91 -13.34 5.06
CA ALA A 23 24.97 -13.14 6.51
C ALA A 23 23.73 -13.72 7.23
N GLY A 24 22.55 -13.66 6.60
CA GLY A 24 21.31 -14.25 7.10
C GLY A 24 21.36 -15.78 7.23
N ASP A 25 22.05 -16.46 6.30
CA ASP A 25 22.29 -17.92 6.36
C ASP A 25 23.13 -18.38 7.57
N LYS A 26 23.75 -17.45 8.32
CA LYS A 26 24.48 -17.74 9.56
C LYS A 26 23.69 -17.43 10.84
N GLY A 27 22.38 -17.17 10.73
CA GLY A 27 21.50 -16.93 11.89
C GLY A 27 21.70 -15.58 12.57
N LEU A 28 22.33 -14.62 11.89
CA LEU A 28 22.50 -13.25 12.38
C LEU A 28 21.32 -12.40 11.90
N GLN A 29 20.50 -11.95 12.84
CA GLN A 29 19.43 -10.98 12.58
C GLN A 29 20.07 -9.60 12.39
N THR A 30 20.27 -9.20 11.14
CA THR A 30 20.82 -7.88 10.79
C THR A 30 19.68 -6.94 10.44
N GLU A 31 19.33 -6.05 11.36
CA GLU A 31 18.44 -4.92 11.06
C GLU A 31 19.28 -3.77 10.50
N LEU A 32 18.90 -3.28 9.32
CA LEU A 32 19.51 -2.09 8.72
C LEU A 32 19.02 -0.86 9.50
N SER A 33 19.80 -0.42 10.49
CA SER A 33 19.56 0.84 11.21
C SER A 33 20.24 1.99 10.48
N GLY A 34 19.52 2.62 9.56
CA GLY A 34 19.91 3.84 8.84
C GLY A 34 18.84 4.25 7.84
N ASP A 35 18.76 5.55 7.53
CA ASP A 35 17.94 6.07 6.43
C ASP A 35 18.57 5.60 5.11
N VAL A 36 18.23 4.37 4.71
CA VAL A 36 18.69 3.79 3.44
C VAL A 36 17.73 4.29 2.37
N PRO A 37 18.18 5.09 1.38
CA PRO A 37 17.38 5.39 0.21
C PRO A 37 17.03 4.05 -0.47
N GLY A 38 15.76 3.65 -0.43
CA GLY A 38 15.29 2.37 -0.95
C GLY A 38 15.05 1.26 0.08
N ALA A 39 15.23 1.50 1.39
CA ALA A 39 14.48 0.76 2.42
C ALA A 39 13.04 1.29 2.41
N GLY A 40 12.36 1.07 1.29
CA GLY A 40 11.00 1.53 1.08
C GLY A 40 10.11 0.93 2.16
N VAL A 41 9.30 1.76 2.79
CA VAL A 41 8.06 1.29 3.40
C VAL A 41 7.33 0.54 2.29
N GLU A 42 7.31 -0.79 2.36
CA GLU A 42 6.60 -1.63 1.40
C GLU A 42 5.09 -1.46 1.63
N ALA A 43 4.54 -0.32 1.20
CA ALA A 43 3.12 -0.24 0.88
C ALA A 43 2.88 -1.21 -0.28
N GLY A 44 2.19 -2.31 -0.01
CA GLY A 44 2.03 -3.44 -0.92
C GLY A 44 2.62 -4.77 -0.42
N GLY A 45 2.76 -4.97 0.89
CA GLY A 45 3.23 -6.24 1.46
C GLY A 45 2.29 -7.42 1.17
N VAL A 46 2.79 -8.66 1.33
CA VAL A 46 1.99 -9.89 1.14
C VAL A 46 0.68 -9.87 1.93
N SER A 47 0.71 -9.27 3.13
CA SER A 47 -0.48 -9.10 3.99
C SER A 47 -1.57 -8.22 3.38
N GLU A 48 -1.22 -7.15 2.65
CA GLU A 48 -2.19 -6.29 1.97
C GLU A 48 -2.87 -7.03 0.82
N ILE A 49 -2.10 -7.77 0.03
CA ILE A 49 -2.67 -8.57 -1.07
C ILE A 49 -3.65 -9.61 -0.51
N VAL A 50 -3.26 -10.32 0.55
CA VAL A 50 -4.14 -11.28 1.23
C VAL A 50 -5.39 -10.58 1.78
N GLY A 51 -5.23 -9.39 2.37
CA GLY A 51 -6.34 -8.58 2.87
C GLY A 51 -7.32 -8.15 1.76
N VAL A 52 -6.82 -7.71 0.60
CA VAL A 52 -7.64 -7.32 -0.56
C VAL A 52 -8.36 -8.53 -1.13
N VAL A 53 -7.70 -9.68 -1.24
CA VAL A 53 -8.33 -10.93 -1.71
C VAL A 53 -9.45 -11.35 -0.75
N LEU A 54 -9.19 -11.32 0.56
CA LEU A 54 -10.21 -11.62 1.57
C LEU A 54 -11.37 -10.63 1.51
N ALA A 55 -11.10 -9.32 1.39
CA ALA A 55 -12.13 -8.31 1.24
C ALA A 55 -12.98 -8.59 -0.01
N PHE A 56 -12.36 -8.89 -1.15
CA PHE A 56 -13.08 -9.24 -2.37
C PHE A 56 -13.98 -10.46 -2.19
N VAL A 57 -13.51 -11.52 -1.51
CA VAL A 57 -14.32 -12.71 -1.21
C VAL A 57 -15.52 -12.35 -0.34
N VAL A 58 -15.32 -11.56 0.72
CA VAL A 58 -16.41 -11.10 1.60
C VAL A 58 -17.43 -10.27 0.81
N LEU A 59 -16.97 -9.37 -0.05
CA LEU A 59 -17.84 -8.55 -0.89
C LEU A 59 -18.60 -9.37 -1.93
N ALA A 60 -17.96 -10.35 -2.55
CA ALA A 60 -18.59 -11.28 -3.49
C ALA A 60 -19.73 -12.06 -2.82
N ILE A 61 -19.51 -12.54 -1.60
CA ILE A 61 -20.55 -13.22 -0.80
C ILE A 61 -21.66 -12.24 -0.42
N THR A 62 -21.30 -11.01 0.00
CA THR A 62 -22.27 -9.99 0.45
C THR A 62 -23.20 -9.54 -0.66
N PHE A 63 -22.67 -9.35 -1.88
CA PHE A 63 -23.46 -8.85 -3.01
C PHE A 63 -23.97 -9.94 -3.95
N GLY A 64 -23.50 -11.17 -3.82
CA GLY A 64 -23.86 -12.28 -4.71
C GLY A 64 -23.43 -12.09 -6.16
N SER A 65 -22.55 -11.12 -6.44
CA SER A 65 -22.09 -10.77 -7.79
C SER A 65 -20.64 -10.34 -7.78
N LEU A 66 -19.83 -11.02 -8.59
CA LEU A 66 -18.40 -10.74 -8.75
C LEU A 66 -18.15 -9.36 -9.36
N VAL A 67 -19.02 -8.92 -10.28
CA VAL A 67 -18.91 -7.60 -10.93
C VAL A 67 -19.14 -6.50 -9.91
N ILE A 68 -20.16 -6.65 -9.07
CA ILE A 68 -20.50 -5.68 -8.04
C ILE A 68 -19.40 -5.63 -6.97
N ALA A 69 -18.87 -6.78 -6.57
CA ALA A 69 -17.78 -6.84 -5.59
C ALA A 69 -16.47 -6.22 -6.09
N GLY A 70 -16.23 -6.25 -7.41
CA GLY A 70 -15.04 -5.63 -8.02
C GLY A 70 -15.05 -4.10 -7.95
N LEU A 71 -16.24 -3.47 -7.99
CA LEU A 71 -16.36 -2.02 -8.07
C LEU A 71 -15.81 -1.29 -6.82
N PRO A 72 -16.12 -1.73 -5.57
CA PRO A 72 -15.47 -1.20 -4.38
C PRO A 72 -13.96 -1.41 -4.35
N ILE A 73 -13.46 -2.56 -4.78
CA ILE A 73 -12.02 -2.87 -4.78
C ILE A 73 -11.27 -1.95 -5.75
N VAL A 74 -11.76 -1.77 -6.97
CA VAL A 74 -11.14 -0.87 -7.95
C VAL A 74 -11.11 0.57 -7.42
N THR A 75 -12.19 1.03 -6.82
CA THR A 75 -12.28 2.37 -6.23
C THR A 75 -11.27 2.55 -5.10
N ALA A 76 -11.13 1.54 -4.23
CA ALA A 76 -10.16 1.56 -3.14
C ALA A 76 -8.71 1.58 -3.64
N LEU A 77 -8.39 0.84 -4.70
CA LEU A 77 -7.04 0.86 -5.30
C LEU A 77 -6.68 2.23 -5.89
N ILE A 78 -7.65 2.92 -6.49
CA ILE A 78 -7.46 4.30 -6.95
C ILE A 78 -7.22 5.21 -5.74
N GLY A 79 -8.03 5.07 -4.68
CA GLY A 79 -7.88 5.82 -3.43
C GLY A 79 -6.50 5.63 -2.78
N LEU A 80 -6.02 4.38 -2.74
CA LEU A 80 -4.68 4.01 -2.27
C LEU A 80 -3.58 4.67 -3.10
N GLY A 81 -3.68 4.60 -4.43
CA GLY A 81 -2.71 5.22 -5.33
C GLY A 81 -2.63 6.74 -5.12
N VAL A 82 -3.79 7.38 -4.97
CA VAL A 82 -3.89 8.83 -4.71
C VAL A 82 -3.35 9.18 -3.33
N SER A 83 -3.69 8.44 -2.28
CA SER A 83 -3.22 8.72 -0.92
C SER A 83 -1.71 8.64 -0.81
N VAL A 84 -1.12 7.57 -1.35
CA VAL A 84 0.34 7.37 -1.40
C VAL A 84 1.00 8.45 -2.23
N ALA A 85 0.49 8.74 -3.44
CA ALA A 85 1.05 9.77 -4.30
C ALA A 85 1.04 11.17 -3.64
N LEU A 86 -0.07 11.55 -3.00
CA LEU A 86 -0.15 12.82 -2.27
C LEU A 86 0.84 12.87 -1.09
N THR A 87 1.02 11.76 -0.39
CA THR A 87 1.98 11.67 0.72
C THR A 87 3.41 11.85 0.22
N LEU A 88 3.77 11.19 -0.89
CA LEU A 88 5.07 11.31 -1.53
C LEU A 88 5.33 12.72 -2.07
N ILE A 89 4.34 13.37 -2.67
CA ILE A 89 4.46 14.77 -3.11
C ILE A 89 4.63 15.68 -1.89
N GLY A 90 3.91 15.42 -0.80
CA GLY A 90 3.96 16.18 0.44
C GLY A 90 5.35 16.17 1.11
N THR A 91 6.14 15.10 0.95
CA THR A 91 7.49 15.02 1.53
C THR A 91 8.46 16.06 0.95
N GLN A 92 8.15 16.65 -0.20
CA GLN A 92 8.97 17.70 -0.82
C GLN A 92 8.82 19.06 -0.13
N ILE A 93 7.71 19.26 0.59
CA ILE A 93 7.35 20.53 1.22
C ILE A 93 7.41 20.41 2.75
N PHE A 94 7.11 19.23 3.28
CA PHE A 94 7.04 18.96 4.72
C PHE A 94 7.92 17.78 5.12
N THR A 95 8.44 17.80 6.34
CA THR A 95 9.07 16.64 6.97
C THR A 95 7.98 15.64 7.39
N ILE A 96 7.76 14.62 6.56
CA ILE A 96 6.78 13.56 6.79
C ILE A 96 7.48 12.37 7.46
N ALA A 97 6.89 11.82 8.52
CA ALA A 97 7.42 10.65 9.21
C ALA A 97 7.14 9.36 8.41
N SER A 98 8.01 8.36 8.51
CA SER A 98 7.87 7.09 7.78
C SER A 98 6.55 6.35 8.09
N VAL A 99 6.04 6.51 9.32
CA VAL A 99 4.74 5.97 9.74
C VAL A 99 3.57 6.56 8.94
N SER A 100 3.67 7.81 8.48
CA SER A 100 2.63 8.47 7.70
C SER A 100 2.42 7.81 6.33
N LEU A 101 3.49 7.29 5.70
CA LEU A 101 3.37 6.58 4.43
C LEU A 101 2.64 5.24 4.60
N SER A 102 2.94 4.52 5.69
CA SER A 102 2.22 3.29 6.05
C SER A 102 0.74 3.55 6.38
N LEU A 103 0.46 4.59 7.19
CA LEU A 103 -0.91 5.00 7.51
C LEU A 103 -1.68 5.45 6.26
N SER A 104 -1.03 6.17 5.35
CA SER A 104 -1.64 6.62 4.11
C SER A 104 -2.12 5.46 3.25
N GLY A 105 -1.35 4.37 3.20
CA GLY A 105 -1.76 3.13 2.54
C GLY A 105 -2.96 2.47 3.23
N MET A 106 -2.82 2.23 4.54
CA MET A 106 -3.86 1.58 5.34
C MET A 106 -5.19 2.34 5.30
N ILE A 107 -5.15 3.67 5.45
CA ILE A 107 -6.33 4.55 5.42
C ILE A 107 -6.89 4.63 4.01
N GLY A 108 -6.05 4.83 2.98
CA GLY A 108 -6.49 4.96 1.59
C GLY A 108 -7.28 3.75 1.12
N LEU A 109 -6.80 2.55 1.46
CA LEU A 109 -7.49 1.30 1.16
C LEU A 109 -8.75 1.13 2.02
N ALA A 110 -8.66 1.28 3.35
CA ALA A 110 -9.79 1.07 4.25
C ALA A 110 -10.97 2.01 3.95
N VAL A 111 -10.70 3.32 3.89
CA VAL A 111 -11.72 4.34 3.62
C VAL A 111 -12.25 4.21 2.19
N GLY A 112 -11.38 3.86 1.23
CA GLY A 112 -11.79 3.65 -0.16
C GLY A 112 -12.81 2.52 -0.32
N ILE A 113 -12.61 1.39 0.37
CA ILE A 113 -13.58 0.28 0.36
C ILE A 113 -14.88 0.73 1.05
N ASP A 114 -14.80 1.27 2.26
CA ASP A 114 -15.99 1.62 3.06
C ASP A 114 -16.88 2.64 2.33
N TYR A 115 -16.27 3.68 1.75
CA TYR A 115 -17.01 4.71 1.02
C TYR A 115 -17.64 4.16 -0.27
N ALA A 116 -16.94 3.27 -0.97
CA ALA A 116 -17.51 2.63 -2.16
C ALA A 116 -18.69 1.71 -1.80
N LEU A 117 -18.63 1.01 -0.66
CA LEU A 117 -19.77 0.22 -0.16
C LEU A 117 -20.94 1.10 0.25
N PHE A 118 -20.67 2.23 0.91
CA PHE A 118 -21.72 3.18 1.28
C PHE A 118 -22.45 3.71 0.05
N ILE A 119 -21.70 4.17 -0.96
CA ILE A 119 -22.28 4.64 -2.23
C ILE A 119 -23.07 3.53 -2.90
N PHE A 120 -22.49 2.33 -3.00
CA PHE A 120 -23.14 1.23 -3.70
C PHE A 120 -24.42 0.77 -3.00
N THR A 121 -24.39 0.66 -1.68
CA THR A 121 -25.56 0.30 -0.86
C THR A 121 -26.67 1.32 -1.03
N LYS A 122 -26.33 2.61 -1.01
CA LYS A 122 -27.29 3.70 -1.23
C LYS A 122 -27.87 3.68 -2.65
N HIS A 123 -27.05 3.43 -3.66
CA HIS A 123 -27.52 3.30 -5.04
C HIS A 123 -28.51 2.14 -5.18
N ARG A 124 -28.22 0.99 -4.56
CA ARG A 124 -29.12 -0.16 -4.56
C ARG A 124 -30.43 0.13 -3.83
N GLN A 125 -30.40 0.94 -2.78
CA GLN A 125 -31.60 1.40 -2.07
C GLN A 125 -32.49 2.26 -2.98
N PHE A 126 -31.92 3.24 -3.69
CA PHE A 126 -32.70 4.09 -4.61
C PHE A 126 -33.39 3.29 -5.72
N LEU A 127 -32.68 2.31 -6.30
CA LEU A 127 -33.28 1.39 -7.29
C LEU A 127 -34.41 0.53 -6.70
N GLY A 128 -34.31 0.14 -5.43
CA GLY A 128 -35.37 -0.59 -4.73
C GLY A 128 -36.58 0.28 -4.36
N GLU A 129 -36.36 1.58 -4.16
CA GLU A 129 -37.40 2.58 -3.90
C GLU A 129 -38.04 3.13 -5.19
N GLY A 130 -37.52 2.75 -6.37
CA GLY A 130 -38.07 3.12 -7.68
C GLY A 130 -37.70 4.53 -8.15
N VAL A 131 -36.61 5.09 -7.64
CA VAL A 131 -36.06 6.41 -8.02
C VAL A 131 -34.83 6.25 -8.91
#